data_AF-A0AAN6XJV8-F1
#
_entry.id   AF-A0AAN6XJV8-F1
#
_cell.length_a   1.000
_cell.length_b   1.000
_cell.length_c   1.000
_cell.angle_alpha   90.00
_cell.angle_beta   90.00
_cell.angle_gamma   90.00
#
_symmetry.space_group_name_H-M   'P 1'
#
loop_
_entity.id
_entity.type
_entity.pdbx_description
1 polymer ?
#
loop_
_entity_poly.entity_id
_entity_poly.type
_entity_poly.pdbx_seq_one_letter_code
_entity_poly.pdbx_strand_id
1 'polypeptide(L)'
;MADPSTDHDSLRLLSFIQLAREREKDFDTKQPLSASRYAGHELLTAMVNYFLLSHDELVPDENGRVVARTDQHVSRAILDVLHTAVQDSAIWGYLAGLLELLNSGAVKGEKNKRVVVIQEISNVCHVEFTRNQRLLRRMIQTDMATGLFRRHSNAYGKAGNVRVTVRPSLNHLDSLLKVDPVLYYLVRLTETGTSYPQALEWMEKLRGLRSSLGKGTNMNAHVDGAFNHLGYIIKAVSDLGAEIKLPSHRLKNDQMFGSRYQELEHDINAVNDEVDLSYFAVPIQRLRGRGMAKRMLEKLDQFCQKKIGCQLAFSYLDLMTRCLADLEGQCHTPDMKIPVRPKQTAEDRKEERKQQERRREQVRQT
;
A
#
# COMPACT_ATOMS: atom_id res chain seq x y z
N MET A 1 36.72 24.41 -0.54
CA MET A 1 35.46 25.08 -0.96
C MET A 1 34.47 23.97 -1.25
N ALA A 2 33.41 23.85 -0.46
CA ALA A 2 32.34 22.90 -0.75
C ALA A 2 31.63 23.34 -2.04
N ASP A 3 31.34 22.40 -2.93
CA ASP A 3 30.67 22.65 -4.20
C ASP A 3 29.21 23.06 -3.94
N PRO A 4 28.76 24.26 -4.37
CA PRO A 4 27.41 24.76 -4.12
C PRO A 4 26.30 23.88 -4.71
N SER A 5 26.61 22.98 -5.65
CA SER A 5 25.66 21.97 -6.13
C SER A 5 25.31 20.93 -5.06
N THR A 6 26.26 20.61 -4.17
CA THR A 6 26.10 19.55 -3.17
C THR A 6 25.18 19.96 -2.02
N ASP A 7 25.05 21.27 -1.77
CA ASP A 7 24.24 21.85 -0.70
C ASP A 7 22.76 21.92 -1.11
N HIS A 8 22.49 22.23 -2.38
CA HIS A 8 21.15 22.29 -2.93
C HIS A 8 20.50 20.90 -3.06
N ASP A 9 21.24 19.89 -3.52
CA ASP A 9 20.76 18.50 -3.60
C ASP A 9 20.47 17.93 -2.20
N SER A 10 21.27 18.33 -1.20
CA SER A 10 21.06 17.94 0.20
C SER A 10 19.77 18.54 0.77
N LEU A 11 19.44 19.79 0.43
CA LEU A 11 18.22 20.47 0.89
C LEU A 11 16.95 19.85 0.30
N ARG A 12 16.97 19.47 -0.98
CA ARG A 12 15.83 18.79 -1.63
C ARG A 12 15.61 17.40 -1.07
N LEU A 13 16.66 16.62 -0.85
CA LEU A 13 16.54 15.31 -0.22
C LEU A 13 15.97 15.40 1.20
N LEU A 14 16.36 16.42 1.98
CA LEU A 14 15.77 16.68 3.30
C LEU A 14 14.27 17.01 3.23
N SER A 15 13.82 17.72 2.19
CA SER A 15 12.39 17.97 1.98
C SER A 15 11.60 16.69 1.71
N PHE A 16 12.18 15.73 0.98
CA PHE A 16 11.57 14.40 0.77
C PHE A 16 11.56 13.55 2.03
N ILE A 17 12.63 13.60 2.83
CA ILE A 17 12.66 12.93 4.14
C ILE A 17 11.54 13.46 5.01
N GLN A 18 11.38 14.78 5.09
CA GLN A 18 10.31 15.40 5.85
C GLN A 18 8.92 14.98 5.34
N LEU A 19 8.69 15.00 4.03
CA LEU A 19 7.44 14.54 3.42
C LEU A 19 7.13 13.08 3.78
N ALA A 20 8.13 12.20 3.70
CA ALA A 20 7.98 10.80 4.02
C ALA A 20 7.71 10.58 5.52
N ARG A 21 8.41 11.32 6.40
CA ARG A 21 8.18 11.30 7.86
C ARG A 21 6.82 11.87 8.25
N GLU A 22 6.29 12.87 7.54
CA GLU A 22 4.93 13.37 7.78
C GLU A 22 3.89 12.29 7.50
N ARG A 23 4.04 11.56 6.39
CA ARG A 23 3.14 10.44 6.05
C ARG A 23 3.27 9.25 7.00
N GLU A 24 4.47 9.01 7.53
CA GLU A 24 4.68 8.03 8.60
C GLU A 24 3.97 8.45 9.89
N LYS A 25 4.15 9.72 10.33
CA LYS A 25 3.63 10.31 11.58
C LYS A 25 2.10 10.32 11.68
N ASP A 26 1.39 10.21 10.56
CA ASP A 26 -0.05 10.00 10.54
C ASP A 26 -0.48 8.66 11.20
N PHE A 27 0.49 7.81 11.59
CA PHE A 27 0.34 6.70 12.54
C PHE A 27 1.30 6.88 13.71
N ASP A 28 0.78 7.21 14.90
CA ASP A 28 1.61 7.24 16.12
C ASP A 28 1.92 5.80 16.57
N THR A 29 3.21 5.44 16.51
CA THR A 29 3.76 4.15 16.98
C THR A 29 3.66 3.94 18.49
N LYS A 30 3.20 4.94 19.26
CA LYS A 30 2.91 4.84 20.70
C LYS A 30 1.54 4.24 21.00
N GLN A 31 0.63 4.21 20.03
CA GLN A 31 -0.68 3.57 20.14
C GLN A 31 -1.03 2.93 18.79
N PRO A 32 -0.70 1.64 18.61
CA PRO A 32 -0.63 0.97 17.29
C PRO A 32 -1.94 0.93 16.48
N LEU A 33 -3.06 1.38 17.03
CA LEU A 33 -4.31 1.61 16.31
C LEU A 33 -5.04 2.91 16.67
N SER A 34 -4.47 3.85 17.45
CA SER A 34 -5.13 5.14 17.70
C SER A 34 -4.97 6.08 16.51
N ALA A 35 -5.61 5.70 15.40
CA ALA A 35 -6.45 6.56 14.58
C ALA A 35 -6.30 8.08 14.81
N SER A 36 -5.15 8.70 14.51
CA SER A 36 -5.11 10.15 14.33
C SER A 36 -5.75 10.47 12.98
N ARG A 37 -5.43 9.69 11.94
CA ARG A 37 -6.02 9.80 10.59
C ARG A 37 -7.50 9.40 10.53
N TYR A 38 -7.99 8.58 11.46
CA TYR A 38 -9.41 8.16 11.57
C TYR A 38 -10.07 8.55 12.89
N ALA A 39 -9.52 9.53 13.62
CA ALA A 39 -10.06 10.01 14.90
C ALA A 39 -11.53 10.43 14.78
N GLY A 40 -11.92 10.89 13.58
CA GLY A 40 -13.31 11.08 13.21
C GLY A 40 -13.99 9.76 12.87
N HIS A 41 -14.91 9.31 13.73
CA HIS A 41 -15.77 8.15 13.46
C HIS A 41 -16.49 8.26 12.11
N GLU A 42 -16.74 9.47 11.60
CA GLU A 42 -17.36 9.71 10.29
C GLU A 42 -16.48 9.31 9.11
N LEU A 43 -15.19 9.68 9.14
CA LEU A 43 -14.24 9.33 8.09
C LEU A 43 -14.02 7.82 8.05
N LEU A 44 -13.87 7.17 9.21
CA LEU A 44 -13.77 5.72 9.30
C LEU A 44 -15.02 5.04 8.72
N THR A 45 -16.22 5.51 9.11
CA THR A 45 -17.50 5.02 8.59
C THR A 45 -17.56 5.14 7.06
N ALA A 46 -17.15 6.30 6.52
CA ALA A 46 -17.16 6.54 5.08
C ALA A 46 -16.18 5.62 4.34
N MET A 47 -14.96 5.46 4.84
CA MET A 47 -13.96 4.57 4.24
C MET A 47 -14.38 3.10 4.28
N VAL A 48 -14.92 2.63 5.41
CA VAL A 48 -15.45 1.25 5.52
C VAL A 48 -16.59 1.04 4.52
N ASN A 49 -17.48 2.02 4.35
CA ASN A 49 -18.51 1.94 3.31
C ASN A 49 -17.90 1.83 1.91
N TYR A 50 -16.91 2.67 1.56
CA TYR A 50 -16.26 2.59 0.24
C TYR A 50 -15.59 1.24 0.01
N PHE A 51 -14.89 0.70 1.00
CA PHE A 51 -14.26 -0.61 0.90
C PHE A 51 -15.28 -1.75 0.80
N LEU A 52 -16.39 -1.67 1.52
CA LEU A 52 -17.49 -2.62 1.41
C LEU A 52 -18.15 -2.60 0.02
N LEU A 53 -18.38 -1.40 -0.53
CA LEU A 53 -19.01 -1.22 -1.83
C LEU A 53 -18.09 -1.56 -3.01
N SER A 54 -16.79 -1.67 -2.77
CA SER A 54 -15.76 -1.94 -3.80
C SER A 54 -15.12 -3.32 -3.68
N HIS A 55 -15.69 -4.21 -2.87
CA HIS A 55 -15.10 -5.51 -2.63
C HIS A 55 -15.06 -6.39 -3.89
N ASP A 56 -13.97 -7.14 -4.08
CA ASP A 56 -13.71 -7.91 -5.31
C ASP A 56 -14.81 -8.94 -5.62
N GLU A 57 -15.51 -9.44 -4.60
CA GLU A 57 -16.59 -10.43 -4.74
C GLU A 57 -17.90 -9.84 -5.29
N LEU A 58 -17.99 -8.50 -5.34
CA LEU A 58 -19.07 -7.80 -6.03
C LEU A 58 -18.87 -7.80 -7.56
N VAL A 59 -17.67 -8.15 -8.04
CA VAL A 59 -17.43 -8.33 -9.47
C VAL A 59 -18.05 -9.66 -9.93
N PRO A 60 -18.88 -9.66 -10.98
CA PRO A 60 -19.46 -10.90 -11.51
C PRO A 60 -18.38 -11.89 -11.94
N ASP A 61 -18.59 -13.16 -11.62
CA ASP A 61 -17.72 -14.25 -12.08
C ASP A 61 -17.96 -14.65 -13.53
N GLU A 62 -17.34 -15.75 -13.97
CA GLU A 62 -17.48 -16.32 -15.31
C GLU A 62 -18.94 -16.66 -15.64
N ASN A 63 -19.76 -16.96 -14.63
CA ASN A 63 -21.18 -17.30 -14.76
C ASN A 63 -22.10 -16.08 -14.53
N GLY A 64 -21.53 -14.88 -14.36
CA GLY A 64 -22.27 -13.67 -14.05
C GLY A 64 -22.78 -13.60 -12.61
N ARG A 65 -22.33 -14.49 -11.72
CA ARG A 65 -22.79 -14.52 -10.33
C ARG A 65 -22.00 -13.53 -9.48
N VAL A 66 -22.72 -12.85 -8.60
CA VAL A 66 -22.18 -11.91 -7.61
C VAL A 66 -22.42 -12.49 -6.22
N VAL A 67 -21.43 -12.39 -5.33
CA VAL A 67 -21.58 -12.87 -3.96
C VAL A 67 -22.47 -11.89 -3.18
N ALA A 68 -23.47 -12.43 -2.50
CA ALA A 68 -24.35 -11.61 -1.66
C ALA A 68 -23.57 -11.03 -0.48
N ARG A 69 -23.80 -9.75 -0.20
CA ARG A 69 -23.20 -9.07 0.93
C ARG A 69 -23.73 -9.64 2.24
N THR A 70 -22.82 -9.86 3.18
CA THR A 70 -23.09 -10.32 4.54
C THR A 70 -22.37 -9.44 5.56
N ASP A 71 -22.70 -9.59 6.83
CA ASP A 71 -22.04 -8.88 7.94
C ASP A 71 -20.52 -9.16 8.01
N GLN A 72 -20.09 -10.34 7.56
CA GLN A 72 -18.68 -10.70 7.44
C GLN A 72 -17.92 -9.74 6.50
N HIS A 73 -18.57 -9.26 5.44
CA HIS A 73 -17.97 -8.30 4.51
C HIS A 73 -17.72 -6.94 5.16
N VAL A 74 -18.50 -6.56 6.18
CA VAL A 74 -18.24 -5.34 6.96
C VAL A 74 -16.97 -5.50 7.78
N SER A 75 -16.78 -6.65 8.43
CA SER A 75 -15.58 -6.97 9.20
C SER A 75 -14.33 -6.97 8.32
N ARG A 76 -14.43 -7.59 7.13
CA ARG A 76 -13.37 -7.58 6.10
C ARG A 76 -13.05 -6.18 5.60
N ALA A 77 -14.07 -5.37 5.29
CA ALA A 77 -13.85 -3.98 4.85
C ALA A 77 -13.12 -3.14 5.90
N ILE A 78 -13.37 -3.38 7.20
CA ILE A 78 -12.65 -2.70 8.29
C ILE A 78 -11.18 -3.11 8.32
N LEU A 79 -10.89 -4.41 8.24
CA LEU A 79 -9.52 -4.89 8.17
C LEU A 79 -8.82 -4.32 6.94
N ASP A 80 -9.44 -4.35 5.76
CA ASP A 80 -8.86 -3.80 4.53
C ASP A 80 -8.54 -2.29 4.65
N VAL A 81 -9.43 -1.48 5.25
CA VAL A 81 -9.20 -0.04 5.46
C VAL A 81 -7.99 0.19 6.35
N LEU A 82 -7.93 -0.52 7.48
CA LEU A 82 -6.86 -0.34 8.46
C LEU A 82 -5.54 -0.90 7.95
N HIS A 83 -5.56 -2.03 7.27
CA HIS A 83 -4.42 -2.63 6.61
C HIS A 83 -3.85 -1.71 5.53
N THR A 84 -4.71 -1.14 4.69
CA THR A 84 -4.29 -0.14 3.70
C THR A 84 -3.62 1.05 4.37
N ALA A 85 -4.16 1.54 5.47
CA ALA A 85 -3.62 2.71 6.17
C ALA A 85 -2.26 2.41 6.85
N VAL A 86 -2.11 1.22 7.44
CA VAL A 86 -0.84 0.76 8.03
C VAL A 86 0.22 0.54 6.95
N GLN A 87 -0.14 -0.05 5.81
CA GLN A 87 0.78 -0.23 4.67
C GLN A 87 1.33 1.11 4.17
N ASP A 88 0.46 2.13 4.04
CA ASP A 88 0.87 3.48 3.65
C ASP A 88 1.95 4.02 4.59
N SER A 89 1.66 4.06 5.90
CA SER A 89 2.62 4.55 6.90
C SER A 89 3.94 3.77 6.86
N ALA A 90 3.87 2.44 6.77
CA ALA A 90 5.05 1.59 6.77
C ALA A 90 5.94 1.77 5.54
N ILE A 91 5.33 1.90 4.35
CA ILE A 91 6.08 2.12 3.11
C ILE A 91 6.77 3.49 3.13
N TRP A 92 6.06 4.53 3.57
CA TRP A 92 6.62 5.88 3.67
C TRP A 92 7.66 6.01 4.80
N GLY A 93 7.48 5.34 5.94
CA GLY A 93 8.49 5.25 6.98
C GLY A 93 9.75 4.53 6.52
N TYR A 94 9.61 3.42 5.76
CA TYR A 94 10.76 2.71 5.20
C TYR A 94 11.49 3.59 4.18
N LEU A 95 10.74 4.28 3.30
CA LEU A 95 11.30 5.23 2.36
C LEU A 95 12.06 6.36 3.07
N ALA A 96 11.51 6.92 4.15
CA ALA A 96 12.20 7.93 4.94
C ALA A 96 13.54 7.41 5.50
N GLY A 97 13.55 6.21 6.08
CA GLY A 97 14.77 5.56 6.56
C GLY A 97 15.81 5.34 5.46
N LEU A 98 15.38 4.94 4.25
CA LEU A 98 16.28 4.80 3.10
C LEU A 98 16.87 6.13 2.65
N LEU A 99 16.07 7.20 2.63
CA LEU A 99 16.54 8.54 2.24
C LEU A 99 17.49 9.11 3.28
N GLU A 100 17.26 8.87 4.57
CA GLU A 100 18.18 9.22 5.66
C GLU A 100 19.50 8.45 5.54
N LEU A 101 19.43 7.14 5.31
CA LEU A 101 20.62 6.31 5.06
C LEU A 101 21.39 6.82 3.84
N LEU A 102 20.70 7.19 2.75
CA LEU A 102 21.30 7.78 1.56
C LEU A 102 22.00 9.13 1.83
N ASN A 103 21.42 9.93 2.74
CA ASN A 103 21.96 11.22 3.13
C ASN A 103 23.06 11.12 4.21
N SER A 104 23.19 9.96 4.86
CA SER A 104 24.16 9.73 5.93
C SER A 104 25.60 9.75 5.41
N GLY A 105 26.54 10.17 6.27
CA GLY A 105 27.97 10.15 5.97
C GLY A 105 28.50 8.74 5.65
N ALA A 106 27.84 7.68 6.12
CA ALA A 106 28.20 6.29 5.88
C ALA A 106 28.02 5.85 4.42
N VAL A 107 27.15 6.52 3.65
CA VAL A 107 26.82 6.16 2.26
C VAL A 107 27.23 7.26 1.27
N LYS A 108 27.28 8.52 1.70
CA LYS A 108 27.51 9.70 0.83
C LYS A 108 28.83 9.63 0.02
N GLY A 109 29.86 8.98 0.53
CA GLY A 109 31.16 8.81 -0.15
C GLY A 109 31.35 7.47 -0.88
N GLU A 110 30.45 6.50 -0.69
CA GLU A 110 30.67 5.12 -1.10
C GLU A 110 29.75 4.70 -2.25
N LYS A 111 30.26 4.80 -3.48
CA LYS A 111 29.49 4.59 -4.72
C LYS A 111 28.70 3.27 -4.74
N ASN A 112 29.31 2.17 -4.30
CA ASN A 112 28.66 0.85 -4.31
C ASN A 112 27.47 0.81 -3.34
N LYS A 113 27.63 1.33 -2.11
CA LYS A 113 26.56 1.40 -1.10
C LYS A 113 25.43 2.29 -1.58
N ARG A 114 25.77 3.43 -2.18
CA ARG A 114 24.80 4.36 -2.75
C ARG A 114 23.93 3.70 -3.84
N VAL A 115 24.52 2.90 -4.73
CA VAL A 115 23.78 2.18 -5.77
C VAL A 115 22.77 1.20 -5.17
N VAL A 116 23.16 0.47 -4.12
CA VAL A 116 22.28 -0.49 -3.44
C VAL A 116 21.08 0.23 -2.79
N VAL A 117 21.33 1.32 -2.06
CA VAL A 117 20.27 2.11 -1.42
C VAL A 117 19.33 2.73 -2.47
N ILE A 118 19.86 3.32 -3.54
CA ILE A 118 19.05 3.90 -4.63
C ILE A 118 18.21 2.82 -5.32
N GLN A 119 18.75 1.62 -5.53
CA GLN A 119 17.99 0.52 -6.10
C GLN A 119 16.84 0.08 -5.17
N GLU A 120 17.08 0.05 -3.86
CA GLU A 120 16.03 -0.27 -2.90
C GLU A 120 14.96 0.82 -2.82
N ILE A 121 15.34 2.10 -2.90
CA ILE A 121 14.38 3.21 -3.02
C ILE A 121 13.48 3.01 -4.27
N SER A 122 14.08 2.70 -5.42
CA SER A 122 13.30 2.41 -6.65
C SER A 122 12.32 1.25 -6.46
N ASN A 123 12.72 0.19 -5.76
CA ASN A 123 11.86 -0.95 -5.46
C ASN A 123 10.68 -0.56 -4.55
N VAL A 124 10.92 0.23 -3.52
CA VAL A 124 9.88 0.67 -2.56
C VAL A 124 8.90 1.63 -3.22
N CYS A 125 9.38 2.56 -4.05
CA CYS A 125 8.52 3.39 -4.86
C CYS A 125 7.59 2.51 -5.72
N HIS A 126 8.12 1.41 -6.30
CA HIS A 126 7.33 0.52 -7.15
C HIS A 126 6.26 -0.23 -6.36
N VAL A 127 6.59 -0.67 -5.15
CA VAL A 127 5.61 -1.24 -4.21
C VAL A 127 4.48 -0.26 -3.94
N GLU A 128 4.79 1.00 -3.62
CA GLU A 128 3.78 2.02 -3.30
C GLU A 128 2.90 2.36 -4.51
N PHE A 129 3.51 2.49 -5.67
CA PHE A 129 2.80 2.76 -6.91
C PHE A 129 1.83 1.63 -7.27
N THR A 130 2.30 0.39 -7.29
CA THR A 130 1.45 -0.77 -7.61
C THR A 130 0.35 -0.97 -6.58
N ARG A 131 0.61 -0.70 -5.29
CA ARG A 131 -0.42 -0.70 -4.24
C ARG A 131 -1.52 0.30 -4.56
N ASN A 132 -1.18 1.53 -4.91
CA ASN A 132 -2.16 2.57 -5.24
C ASN A 132 -2.90 2.30 -6.57
N GLN A 133 -2.25 1.67 -7.55
CA GLN A 133 -2.94 1.18 -8.75
C GLN A 133 -4.00 0.12 -8.40
N ARG A 134 -3.70 -0.81 -7.48
CA ARG A 134 -4.68 -1.81 -7.01
C ARG A 134 -5.85 -1.15 -6.29
N LEU A 135 -5.61 -0.12 -5.48
CA LEU A 135 -6.67 0.65 -4.82
C LEU A 135 -7.57 1.36 -5.84
N LEU A 136 -7.00 2.04 -6.84
CA LEU A 136 -7.80 2.63 -7.91
C LEU A 136 -8.61 1.58 -8.67
N ARG A 137 -7.99 0.44 -9.00
CA ARG A 137 -8.65 -0.70 -9.67
C ARG A 137 -9.85 -1.19 -8.87
N ARG A 138 -9.68 -1.37 -7.56
CA ARG A 138 -10.73 -1.77 -6.64
C ARG A 138 -11.92 -0.82 -6.71
N MET A 139 -11.67 0.49 -6.71
CA MET A 139 -12.73 1.50 -6.76
C MET A 139 -13.47 1.53 -8.10
N ILE A 140 -12.79 1.33 -9.23
CA ILE A 140 -13.45 1.40 -10.54
C ILE A 140 -14.20 0.11 -10.92
N GLN A 141 -13.72 -1.07 -10.51
CA GLN A 141 -14.18 -2.36 -11.05
C GLN A 141 -15.64 -2.72 -10.70
N THR A 142 -16.15 -2.17 -9.60
CA THR A 142 -17.53 -2.40 -9.10
C THR A 142 -18.45 -1.20 -9.36
N ASP A 143 -17.93 -0.14 -9.97
CA ASP A 143 -18.61 1.14 -10.14
C ASP A 143 -18.52 1.55 -11.62
N MET A 144 -17.65 2.50 -11.96
CA MET A 144 -17.53 3.06 -13.31
C MET A 144 -17.19 2.02 -14.39
N ALA A 145 -16.46 0.96 -14.03
CA ALA A 145 -16.02 -0.08 -14.96
C ALA A 145 -16.82 -1.38 -14.86
N THR A 146 -18.05 -1.29 -14.33
CA THR A 146 -18.93 -2.47 -14.20
C THR A 146 -19.10 -3.16 -15.54
N GLY A 147 -18.84 -4.47 -15.58
CA GLY A 147 -18.92 -5.27 -16.81
C GLY A 147 -17.63 -5.33 -17.63
N LEU A 148 -16.61 -4.50 -17.34
CA LEU A 148 -15.28 -4.63 -17.94
C LEU A 148 -14.41 -5.67 -17.24
N PHE A 149 -14.72 -5.96 -15.98
CA PHE A 149 -14.00 -6.90 -15.15
C PHE A 149 -14.74 -8.23 -15.00
N ARG A 150 -13.98 -9.28 -14.68
CA ARG A 150 -14.48 -10.62 -14.39
C ARG A 150 -13.68 -11.21 -13.24
N ARG A 151 -14.39 -11.66 -12.21
CA ARG A 151 -13.83 -12.45 -11.12
C ARG A 151 -13.60 -13.88 -11.58
N HIS A 152 -12.50 -14.49 -11.15
CA HIS A 152 -12.25 -15.91 -11.38
C HIS A 152 -12.68 -16.71 -10.15
N SER A 153 -13.60 -17.65 -10.34
CA SER A 153 -14.15 -18.44 -9.25
C SER A 153 -13.06 -19.30 -8.59
N ASN A 154 -12.94 -19.24 -7.26
CA ASN A 154 -11.94 -19.97 -6.46
C ASN A 154 -10.48 -19.74 -6.88
N ALA A 155 -10.19 -18.63 -7.57
CA ALA A 155 -8.83 -18.28 -7.96
C ALA A 155 -8.33 -17.08 -7.15
N TYR A 156 -7.13 -17.22 -6.60
CA TYR A 156 -6.48 -16.20 -5.80
C TYR A 156 -5.20 -15.70 -6.47
N GLY A 157 -4.89 -14.43 -6.29
CA GLY A 157 -3.65 -13.81 -6.71
C GLY A 157 -2.48 -14.17 -5.80
N LYS A 158 -1.27 -13.72 -6.16
CA LYS A 158 -0.05 -13.96 -5.37
C LYS A 158 -0.13 -13.42 -3.94
N ALA A 159 -0.89 -12.35 -3.73
CA ALA A 159 -1.10 -11.74 -2.42
C ALA A 159 -2.25 -12.39 -1.64
N GLY A 160 -2.85 -13.49 -2.12
CA GLY A 160 -4.01 -14.13 -1.48
C GLY A 160 -5.35 -13.42 -1.72
N ASN A 161 -5.38 -12.38 -2.55
CA ASN A 161 -6.60 -11.66 -2.90
C ASN A 161 -7.40 -12.37 -4.01
N VAL A 162 -8.70 -12.08 -4.12
CA VAL A 162 -9.55 -12.63 -5.18
C VAL A 162 -9.02 -12.21 -6.55
N ARG A 163 -8.93 -13.16 -7.50
CA ARG A 163 -8.40 -12.88 -8.83
C ARG A 163 -9.46 -12.26 -9.73
N VAL A 164 -9.23 -11.01 -10.14
CA VAL A 164 -10.09 -10.29 -11.10
C VAL A 164 -9.28 -9.89 -12.34
N THR A 165 -9.77 -10.19 -13.54
CA THR A 165 -9.14 -9.80 -14.81
C THR A 165 -10.06 -8.92 -15.65
N VAL A 166 -9.49 -8.14 -16.56
CA VAL A 166 -10.26 -7.45 -17.61
C VAL A 166 -10.84 -8.52 -18.55
N ARG A 167 -12.07 -8.34 -19.02
CA ARG A 167 -12.73 -9.32 -19.90
C ARG A 167 -12.06 -9.36 -21.28
N PRO A 168 -11.80 -10.55 -21.85
CA PRO A 168 -11.16 -10.69 -23.16
C PRO A 168 -11.94 -10.07 -24.34
N SER A 169 -13.26 -9.91 -24.21
CA SER A 169 -14.10 -9.24 -25.22
C SER A 169 -13.73 -7.76 -25.42
N LEU A 170 -12.85 -7.22 -24.57
CA LEU A 170 -12.24 -5.88 -24.67
C LEU A 170 -10.86 -5.87 -25.31
N ASN A 171 -10.56 -6.82 -26.21
CA ASN A 171 -9.48 -6.63 -27.20
C ASN A 171 -9.68 -5.37 -28.09
N HIS A 172 -10.76 -4.61 -27.87
CA HIS A 172 -10.97 -3.25 -28.36
C HIS A 172 -11.03 -2.22 -27.21
N LEU A 173 -10.06 -2.18 -26.29
CA LEU A 173 -9.95 -1.04 -25.37
C LEU A 173 -9.93 0.29 -26.16
N ASP A 174 -9.45 0.27 -27.41
CA ASP A 174 -9.51 1.40 -28.34
C ASP A 174 -10.93 1.82 -28.75
N SER A 175 -11.94 0.93 -28.69
CA SER A 175 -13.34 1.33 -28.86
C SER A 175 -13.84 2.09 -27.64
N LEU A 176 -13.37 1.72 -26.43
CA LEU A 176 -13.69 2.44 -25.20
C LEU A 176 -13.16 3.87 -25.24
N LEU A 177 -11.99 4.13 -25.85
CA LEU A 177 -11.48 5.48 -26.04
C LEU A 177 -12.46 6.39 -26.82
N LYS A 178 -13.28 5.82 -27.71
CA LYS A 178 -14.28 6.59 -28.48
C LYS A 178 -15.59 6.81 -27.71
N VAL A 179 -15.96 5.86 -26.85
CA VAL A 179 -17.24 5.84 -26.13
C VAL A 179 -17.13 6.54 -24.78
N ASP A 180 -16.10 6.21 -24.01
CA ASP A 180 -15.82 6.78 -22.69
C ASP A 180 -14.29 6.93 -22.50
N PRO A 181 -13.73 8.06 -22.96
CA PRO A 181 -12.30 8.36 -22.80
C PRO A 181 -11.86 8.41 -21.33
N VAL A 182 -12.74 8.81 -20.40
CA VAL A 182 -12.42 8.88 -18.97
C VAL A 182 -12.20 7.47 -18.43
N LEU A 183 -13.14 6.57 -18.69
CA LEU A 183 -13.04 5.18 -18.28
C LEU A 183 -11.86 4.47 -18.97
N TYR A 184 -11.58 4.79 -20.23
CA TYR A 184 -10.40 4.30 -20.93
C TYR A 184 -9.11 4.58 -20.13
N TYR A 185 -8.83 5.84 -19.82
CA TYR A 185 -7.60 6.19 -19.10
C TYR A 185 -7.57 5.64 -17.67
N LEU A 186 -8.72 5.56 -16.98
CA LEU A 186 -8.82 4.92 -15.68
C LEU A 186 -8.44 3.43 -15.76
N VAL A 187 -8.93 2.69 -16.75
CA VAL A 187 -8.56 1.29 -16.94
C VAL A 187 -7.07 1.16 -17.24
N ARG A 188 -6.50 1.98 -18.15
CA ARG A 188 -5.05 1.98 -18.47
C ARG A 188 -4.17 2.22 -17.25
N LEU A 189 -4.58 3.10 -16.34
CA LEU A 189 -3.86 3.38 -15.09
C LEU A 189 -3.80 2.16 -14.15
N THR A 190 -4.73 1.20 -14.30
CA THR A 190 -4.84 0.01 -13.43
C THR A 190 -4.34 -1.29 -14.07
N GLU A 191 -3.82 -1.20 -15.30
CA GLU A 191 -3.24 -2.35 -16.01
C GLU A 191 -1.96 -2.83 -15.33
N THR A 192 -1.85 -4.15 -15.18
CA THR A 192 -0.64 -4.79 -14.66
C THR A 192 0.48 -4.61 -15.69
N GLY A 193 1.55 -3.91 -15.30
CA GLY A 193 2.70 -3.63 -16.16
C GLY A 193 2.79 -2.19 -16.67
N THR A 194 1.77 -1.35 -16.40
CA THR A 194 1.88 0.10 -16.65
C THR A 194 3.05 0.66 -15.83
N SER A 195 4.05 1.20 -16.53
CA SER A 195 5.22 1.84 -15.93
C SER A 195 4.93 3.26 -15.45
N TYR A 196 5.81 3.85 -14.63
CA TYR A 196 5.65 5.24 -14.17
C TYR A 196 5.48 6.26 -15.29
N PRO A 197 6.33 6.27 -16.35
CA PRO A 197 6.18 7.28 -17.39
C PRO A 197 4.84 7.13 -18.11
N GLN A 198 4.40 5.88 -18.36
CA GLN A 198 3.10 5.62 -18.96
C GLN A 198 1.94 6.06 -18.05
N ALA A 199 2.03 5.78 -16.75
CA ALA A 199 1.00 6.19 -15.80
C ALA A 199 0.90 7.72 -15.69
N LEU A 200 2.03 8.42 -15.70
CA LEU A 200 2.07 9.88 -15.73
C LEU A 200 1.41 10.42 -17.01
N GLU A 201 1.75 9.85 -18.17
CA GLU A 201 1.14 10.23 -19.45
C GLU A 201 -0.39 10.03 -19.45
N TRP A 202 -0.88 8.89 -18.97
CA TRP A 202 -2.31 8.61 -18.86
C TRP A 202 -3.01 9.53 -17.86
N MET A 203 -2.32 9.88 -16.79
CA MET A 203 -2.86 10.80 -15.80
C MET A 203 -3.00 12.21 -16.34
N GLU A 204 -2.01 12.73 -17.05
CA GLU A 204 -2.08 14.06 -17.65
C GLU A 204 -3.16 14.13 -18.74
N LYS A 205 -3.27 13.09 -19.58
CA LYS A 205 -4.36 12.98 -20.56
C LYS A 205 -5.74 13.00 -19.88
N LEU A 206 -5.90 12.26 -18.79
CA LEU A 206 -7.15 12.24 -18.03
C LEU A 206 -7.43 13.59 -17.34
N ARG A 207 -6.44 14.25 -16.73
CA ARG A 207 -6.60 15.59 -16.15
C ARG A 207 -6.98 16.64 -17.20
N GLY A 208 -6.34 16.61 -18.36
CA GLY A 208 -6.64 17.49 -19.49
C GLY A 208 -8.07 17.30 -19.99
N LEU A 209 -8.50 16.05 -20.17
CA LEU A 209 -9.88 15.72 -20.57
C LEU A 209 -10.91 16.19 -19.55
N ARG A 210 -10.67 15.97 -18.26
CA ARG A 210 -11.58 16.43 -17.21
C ARG A 210 -11.68 17.95 -17.16
N SER A 211 -10.58 18.64 -17.43
CA SER A 211 -10.55 20.11 -17.47
C SER A 211 -11.31 20.67 -18.67
N SER A 212 -11.32 19.97 -19.81
CA SER A 212 -12.02 20.41 -21.03
C SER A 212 -13.50 20.05 -21.08
N LEU A 213 -13.93 18.97 -20.40
CA LEU A 213 -15.30 18.44 -20.49
C LEU A 213 -16.31 19.05 -19.48
N GLY A 214 -15.88 19.97 -18.60
CA GLY A 214 -16.75 20.63 -17.61
C GLY A 214 -17.33 19.69 -16.53
N LYS A 215 -18.30 20.18 -15.73
CA LYS A 215 -18.89 19.50 -14.54
C LYS A 215 -19.66 18.18 -14.83
N GLY A 216 -19.59 17.62 -16.03
CA GLY A 216 -20.29 16.40 -16.46
C GLY A 216 -19.46 15.11 -16.49
N THR A 217 -18.15 15.18 -16.24
CA THR A 217 -17.23 14.02 -16.19
C THR A 217 -16.85 13.63 -14.76
N ASN A 218 -17.81 13.76 -13.85
CA ASN A 218 -17.54 13.55 -12.43
C ASN A 218 -17.34 12.05 -12.18
N MET A 219 -16.08 11.69 -11.90
CA MET A 219 -15.79 10.46 -11.19
C MET A 219 -16.52 10.48 -9.85
N ASN A 220 -17.02 9.32 -9.44
CA ASN A 220 -17.58 9.18 -8.10
C ASN A 220 -16.51 9.52 -7.05
N ALA A 221 -16.92 10.09 -5.93
CA ALA A 221 -15.99 10.70 -4.96
C ALA A 221 -14.86 9.77 -4.49
N HIS A 222 -15.13 8.47 -4.38
CA HIS A 222 -14.15 7.46 -3.99
C HIS A 222 -13.18 7.11 -5.12
N VAL A 223 -13.65 7.06 -6.38
CA VAL A 223 -12.78 6.93 -7.57
C VAL A 223 -11.91 8.17 -7.71
N ASP A 224 -12.49 9.37 -7.56
CA ASP A 224 -11.74 10.63 -7.64
C ASP A 224 -10.70 10.72 -6.52
N GLY A 225 -11.05 10.33 -5.30
CA GLY A 225 -10.12 10.23 -4.17
C GLY A 225 -8.95 9.29 -4.47
N ALA A 226 -9.22 8.08 -4.95
CA ALA A 226 -8.19 7.11 -5.32
C ALA A 226 -7.32 7.59 -6.50
N PHE A 227 -7.93 8.23 -7.51
CA PHE A 227 -7.23 8.81 -8.65
C PHE A 227 -6.29 9.94 -8.23
N ASN A 228 -6.78 10.88 -7.42
CA ASN A 228 -5.98 11.98 -6.89
C ASN A 228 -4.84 11.46 -6.02
N HIS A 229 -5.09 10.43 -5.21
CA HIS A 229 -4.06 9.82 -4.39
C HIS A 229 -2.99 9.14 -5.23
N LEU A 230 -3.35 8.31 -6.22
CA LEU A 230 -2.40 7.73 -7.17
C LEU A 230 -1.57 8.82 -7.86
N GLY A 231 -2.18 9.95 -8.21
CA GLY A 231 -1.46 11.05 -8.84
C GLY A 231 -0.46 11.76 -7.96
N TYR A 232 -0.79 11.91 -6.68
CA TYR A 232 0.17 12.34 -5.69
C TYR A 232 1.38 11.39 -5.61
N ILE A 233 1.15 10.06 -5.58
CA ILE A 233 2.23 9.07 -5.56
C ILE A 233 3.10 9.15 -6.81
N ILE A 234 2.50 9.20 -8.00
CA ILE A 234 3.25 9.31 -9.28
C ILE A 234 4.10 10.57 -9.29
N LYS A 235 3.54 11.71 -8.85
CA LYS A 235 4.27 12.98 -8.78
C LYS A 235 5.44 12.90 -7.80
N ALA A 236 5.21 12.38 -6.59
CA ALA A 236 6.25 12.25 -5.58
C ALA A 236 7.41 11.34 -6.06
N VAL A 237 7.08 10.20 -6.69
CA VAL A 237 8.10 9.30 -7.28
C VAL A 237 8.82 9.96 -8.45
N SER A 238 8.12 10.71 -9.31
CA SER A 238 8.74 11.44 -10.42
C SER A 238 9.71 12.51 -9.92
N ASP A 239 9.31 13.28 -8.91
CA ASP A 239 10.15 14.35 -8.35
C ASP A 239 11.38 13.77 -7.65
N LEU A 240 11.20 12.68 -6.89
CA LEU A 240 12.31 11.95 -6.30
C LEU A 240 13.23 11.35 -7.38
N GLY A 241 12.65 10.81 -8.45
CA GLY A 241 13.36 10.28 -9.61
C GLY A 241 14.25 11.30 -10.29
N ALA A 242 13.77 12.55 -10.42
CA ALA A 242 14.56 13.66 -10.96
C ALA A 242 15.74 14.04 -10.05
N GLU A 243 15.58 13.90 -8.73
CA GLU A 243 16.58 14.26 -7.74
C GLU A 243 17.70 13.22 -7.61
N ILE A 244 17.36 11.93 -7.46
CA ILE A 244 18.35 10.87 -7.17
C ILE A 244 18.60 9.91 -8.34
N LYS A 245 18.03 10.18 -9.53
CA LYS A 245 18.15 9.36 -10.75
C LYS A 245 17.79 7.90 -10.51
N LEU A 246 16.52 7.65 -10.21
CA LEU A 246 16.03 6.31 -9.89
C LEU A 246 16.27 5.33 -11.06
N PRO A 247 16.90 4.16 -10.81
CA PRO A 247 17.00 3.10 -11.80
C PRO A 247 15.64 2.42 -12.00
N SER A 248 15.54 1.58 -13.02
CA SER A 248 14.41 0.65 -13.14
C SER A 248 14.32 -0.25 -11.90
N HIS A 249 13.11 -0.49 -11.43
CA HIS A 249 12.87 -1.39 -10.30
C HIS A 249 13.37 -2.81 -10.62
N ARG A 250 13.86 -3.52 -9.60
CA ARG A 250 14.33 -4.91 -9.70
C ARG A 250 13.81 -5.73 -8.53
N LEU A 251 12.83 -6.59 -8.80
CA LEU A 251 12.22 -7.48 -7.80
C LEU A 251 12.96 -8.82 -7.61
N LYS A 252 14.10 -9.05 -8.30
CA LYS A 252 14.74 -10.37 -8.35
C LYS A 252 15.37 -10.87 -7.03
N ASN A 253 15.32 -10.07 -5.97
CA ASN A 253 15.92 -10.44 -4.68
C ASN A 253 14.83 -10.67 -3.65
N ASP A 254 14.50 -11.95 -3.42
CA ASP A 254 13.49 -12.46 -2.47
C ASP A 254 13.75 -12.13 -0.98
N GLN A 255 14.63 -11.15 -0.69
CA GLN A 255 15.09 -10.84 0.67
C GLN A 255 15.02 -9.36 1.03
N MET A 256 14.67 -8.50 0.07
CA MET A 256 14.49 -7.05 0.28
C MET A 256 13.04 -6.74 0.69
N PHE A 257 12.75 -5.47 1.02
CA PHE A 257 11.47 -5.07 1.59
C PHE A 257 10.26 -5.53 0.78
N GLY A 258 10.29 -5.38 -0.55
CA GLY A 258 9.15 -5.71 -1.41
C GLY A 258 8.70 -7.17 -1.33
N SER A 259 9.62 -8.12 -1.19
CA SER A 259 9.30 -9.55 -1.07
C SER A 259 8.66 -9.87 0.28
N ARG A 260 9.31 -9.45 1.38
CA ARG A 260 8.82 -9.65 2.75
C ARG A 260 7.49 -8.90 3.01
N TYR A 261 7.32 -7.74 2.37
CA TYR A 261 6.05 -7.01 2.35
C TYR A 261 4.93 -7.84 1.72
N GLN A 262 5.19 -8.47 0.57
CA GLN A 262 4.20 -9.34 -0.11
C GLN A 262 3.88 -10.59 0.71
N GLU A 263 4.86 -11.17 1.40
CA GLU A 263 4.64 -12.30 2.31
C GLU A 263 3.74 -11.90 3.49
N LEU A 264 4.00 -10.75 4.11
CA LEU A 264 3.14 -10.23 5.18
C LEU A 264 1.73 -9.90 4.67
N GLU A 265 1.61 -9.27 3.49
CA GLU A 265 0.34 -9.02 2.82
C GLU A 265 -0.44 -10.33 2.59
N HIS A 266 0.23 -11.37 2.13
CA HIS A 266 -0.36 -12.70 1.97
C HIS A 266 -0.81 -13.32 3.29
N ASP A 267 0.03 -13.29 4.33
CA ASP A 267 -0.31 -13.82 5.66
C ASP A 267 -1.55 -13.13 6.25
N ILE A 268 -1.70 -11.81 6.06
CA ILE A 268 -2.87 -11.03 6.50
C ILE A 268 -4.10 -11.40 5.67
N ASN A 269 -3.98 -11.46 4.34
CA ASN A 269 -5.10 -11.79 3.46
C ASN A 269 -5.63 -13.21 3.68
N ALA A 270 -4.76 -14.16 4.05
CA ALA A 270 -5.14 -15.54 4.34
C ALA A 270 -6.10 -15.69 5.54
N VAL A 271 -6.12 -14.71 6.45
CA VAL A 271 -6.99 -14.72 7.64
C VAL A 271 -8.14 -13.71 7.53
N ASN A 272 -8.26 -13.02 6.41
CA ASN A 272 -9.22 -11.91 6.25
C ASN A 272 -10.67 -12.38 6.41
N ASP A 273 -11.01 -13.58 5.97
CA ASP A 273 -12.37 -14.12 6.10
C ASP A 273 -12.67 -14.65 7.53
N GLU A 274 -11.67 -14.75 8.41
CA GLU A 274 -11.87 -15.20 9.80
C GLU A 274 -12.15 -14.07 10.79
N VAL A 275 -12.04 -12.82 10.36
CA VAL A 275 -12.23 -11.65 11.23
C VAL A 275 -13.73 -11.41 11.48
N ASP A 276 -14.12 -11.33 12.74
CA ASP A 276 -15.48 -10.97 13.15
C ASP A 276 -15.49 -9.72 14.04
N LEU A 277 -15.99 -8.64 13.46
CA LEU A 277 -16.19 -7.33 14.08
C LEU A 277 -17.66 -6.90 14.02
N SER A 278 -18.57 -7.83 13.69
CA SER A 278 -20.00 -7.56 13.48
C SER A 278 -20.63 -6.84 14.68
N TYR A 279 -20.31 -7.29 15.89
CA TYR A 279 -20.79 -6.67 17.14
C TYR A 279 -20.45 -5.18 17.25
N PHE A 280 -19.35 -4.71 16.65
CA PHE A 280 -18.93 -3.31 16.80
C PHE A 280 -19.37 -2.44 15.63
N ALA A 281 -19.59 -3.04 14.46
CA ALA A 281 -19.68 -2.32 13.20
C ALA A 281 -20.86 -2.69 12.33
N VAL A 282 -21.77 -3.56 12.78
CA VAL A 282 -23.02 -3.86 12.04
C VAL A 282 -24.22 -3.26 12.79
N PRO A 283 -25.04 -2.42 12.11
CA PRO A 283 -24.75 -1.79 10.80
C PRO A 283 -23.57 -0.81 10.90
N ILE A 284 -22.95 -0.39 9.78
CA ILE A 284 -21.70 0.42 9.77
C ILE A 284 -21.79 1.69 10.62
N GLN A 285 -22.98 2.28 10.72
CA GLN A 285 -23.27 3.44 11.55
C GLN A 285 -22.96 3.21 13.03
N ARG A 286 -22.93 1.95 13.50
CA ARG A 286 -22.56 1.59 14.87
C ARG A 286 -21.14 2.02 15.23
N LEU A 287 -20.23 2.16 14.26
CA LEU A 287 -18.89 2.71 14.48
C LEU A 287 -18.91 4.13 15.05
N ARG A 288 -20.00 4.89 14.84
CA ARG A 288 -20.22 6.24 15.38
C ARG A 288 -20.64 6.22 16.86
N GLY A 289 -21.01 5.05 17.39
CA GLY A 289 -21.36 4.88 18.79
C GLY A 289 -20.16 5.15 19.70
N ARG A 290 -20.42 5.71 20.89
CA ARG A 290 -19.39 6.07 21.87
C ARG A 290 -18.49 4.87 22.18
N GLY A 291 -17.20 4.99 21.87
CA GLY A 291 -16.20 3.96 22.11
C GLY A 291 -16.28 2.73 21.19
N MET A 292 -17.19 2.67 20.22
CA MET A 292 -17.34 1.50 19.34
C MET A 292 -16.13 1.32 18.43
N ALA A 293 -15.66 2.37 17.78
CA ALA A 293 -14.45 2.28 16.97
C ALA A 293 -13.22 1.89 17.80
N LYS A 294 -13.06 2.45 19.01
CA LYS A 294 -11.94 2.09 19.90
C LYS A 294 -11.95 0.59 20.25
N ARG A 295 -13.10 0.08 20.69
CA ARG A 295 -13.24 -1.34 21.05
C ARG A 295 -13.13 -2.28 19.85
N MET A 296 -13.57 -1.83 18.68
CA MET A 296 -13.36 -2.54 17.41
C MET A 296 -11.87 -2.68 17.11
N LEU A 297 -11.10 -1.59 17.26
CA LEU A 297 -9.67 -1.58 17.04
C LEU A 297 -8.95 -2.51 18.02
N GLU A 298 -9.30 -2.45 19.32
CA GLU A 298 -8.78 -3.39 20.33
C GLU A 298 -9.07 -4.86 19.97
N LYS A 299 -10.28 -5.14 19.46
CA LYS A 299 -10.65 -6.49 19.01
C LYS A 299 -9.85 -6.93 17.79
N LEU A 300 -9.60 -6.03 16.85
CA LEU A 300 -8.80 -6.32 15.67
C LEU A 300 -7.35 -6.60 16.04
N ASP A 301 -6.75 -5.82 16.95
CA ASP A 301 -5.40 -6.08 17.45
C ASP A 301 -5.29 -7.47 18.08
N GLN A 302 -6.26 -7.85 18.92
CA GLN A 302 -6.31 -9.20 19.50
C GLN A 302 -6.42 -10.29 18.43
N PHE A 303 -7.21 -10.04 17.38
CA PHE A 303 -7.35 -10.95 16.25
C PHE A 303 -6.01 -11.12 15.52
N CYS A 304 -5.35 -10.02 15.13
CA CYS A 304 -4.05 -10.03 14.47
C CYS A 304 -2.99 -10.70 15.35
N GLN A 305 -2.95 -10.42 16.65
CA GLN A 305 -2.00 -11.05 17.56
C GLN A 305 -2.21 -12.57 17.63
N LYS A 306 -3.46 -13.04 17.67
CA LYS A 306 -3.79 -14.47 17.67
C LYS A 306 -3.45 -15.15 16.33
N LYS A 307 -3.76 -14.50 15.21
CA LYS A 307 -3.68 -15.11 13.87
C LYS A 307 -2.33 -14.97 13.22
N ILE A 308 -1.73 -13.79 13.33
CA ILE A 308 -0.52 -13.34 12.62
C ILE A 308 0.69 -13.25 13.56
N GLY A 309 0.45 -13.24 14.88
CA GLY A 309 1.48 -13.32 15.92
C GLY A 309 1.80 -12.00 16.60
N CYS A 310 1.36 -10.87 16.06
CA CYS A 310 1.50 -9.56 16.69
C CYS A 310 0.40 -8.61 16.18
N GLN A 311 0.37 -7.40 16.73
CA GLN A 311 -0.55 -6.36 16.24
C GLN A 311 -0.25 -5.98 14.78
N LEU A 312 -1.28 -5.51 14.06
CA LEU A 312 -1.17 -5.22 12.63
C LEU A 312 -0.10 -4.17 12.32
N ALA A 313 -0.14 -3.04 13.02
CA ALA A 313 0.87 -1.98 12.85
C ALA A 313 2.27 -2.45 13.27
N PHE A 314 2.36 -3.25 14.33
CA PHE A 314 3.63 -3.79 14.78
C PHE A 314 4.28 -4.72 13.75
N SER A 315 3.47 -5.55 13.06
CA SER A 315 3.94 -6.44 11.99
C SER A 315 4.72 -5.67 10.91
N TYR A 316 4.20 -4.51 10.50
CA TYR A 316 4.81 -3.66 9.49
C TYR A 316 5.97 -2.82 10.01
N LEU A 317 5.90 -2.31 11.25
CA LEU A 317 7.00 -1.61 11.90
C LEU A 317 8.22 -2.52 12.05
N ASP A 318 8.01 -3.77 12.46
CA ASP A 318 9.09 -4.74 12.59
C ASP A 318 9.69 -5.12 11.23
N LEU A 319 8.84 -5.36 10.22
CA LEU A 319 9.27 -5.55 8.83
C LEU A 319 10.21 -4.42 8.38
N MET A 320 9.75 -3.17 8.50
CA MET A 320 10.52 -1.98 8.13
C MET A 320 11.86 -1.92 8.87
N THR A 321 11.84 -2.06 10.20
CA THR A 321 13.05 -1.93 11.02
C THR A 321 14.08 -3.00 10.65
N ARG A 322 13.66 -4.24 10.44
CA ARG A 322 14.54 -5.34 10.06
C ARG A 322 15.11 -5.14 8.66
N CYS A 323 14.30 -4.71 7.70
CA CYS A 323 14.78 -4.42 6.35
C CYS A 323 15.82 -3.29 6.34
N LEU A 324 15.61 -2.23 7.14
CA LEU A 324 16.61 -1.16 7.29
C LEU A 324 17.89 -1.68 7.94
N ALA A 325 17.78 -2.42 9.05
CA ALA A 325 18.95 -2.98 9.73
C ALA A 325 19.75 -3.95 8.85
N ASP A 326 19.06 -4.80 8.07
CA ASP A 326 19.69 -5.72 7.11
C ASP A 326 20.42 -4.95 6.00
N LEU A 327 19.84 -3.85 5.52
CA LEU A 327 20.44 -3.00 4.48
C LEU A 327 21.64 -2.21 5.01
N GLU A 328 21.52 -1.65 6.21
CA GLU A 328 22.62 -1.00 6.92
C GLU A 328 23.75 -1.99 7.15
N GLY A 329 23.45 -3.21 7.62
CA GLY A 329 24.44 -4.28 7.79
C GLY A 329 25.18 -4.61 6.49
N GLN A 330 24.47 -4.73 5.36
CA GLN A 330 25.07 -4.91 4.03
C GLN A 330 25.97 -3.74 3.62
N CYS A 331 25.63 -2.53 4.06
CA CYS A 331 26.46 -1.35 3.89
C CYS A 331 27.68 -1.33 4.84
N HIS A 332 27.86 -2.27 5.77
CA HIS A 332 29.06 -2.34 6.61
C HIS A 332 29.97 -3.53 6.28
N THR A 333 29.48 -4.51 5.49
CA THR A 333 30.26 -5.69 5.09
C THR A 333 31.04 -5.45 3.79
N PRO A 334 32.35 -5.79 3.72
CA PRO A 334 33.16 -5.64 2.50
C PRO A 334 32.71 -6.56 1.35
N ASP A 335 32.21 -7.75 1.70
CA ASP A 335 31.49 -8.64 0.79
C ASP A 335 30.01 -8.26 0.83
N MET A 336 29.50 -7.57 -0.18
CA MET A 336 28.05 -7.30 -0.37
C MET A 336 27.30 -8.60 -0.70
N LYS A 337 27.29 -9.56 0.22
CA LYS A 337 26.53 -10.80 0.13
C LYS A 337 25.18 -10.57 0.80
N ILE A 338 24.12 -10.78 0.03
CA ILE A 338 22.76 -10.73 0.56
C ILE A 338 22.62 -11.89 1.56
N PRO A 339 22.27 -11.64 2.83
CA PRO A 339 22.11 -12.71 3.81
C PRO A 339 20.97 -13.62 3.37
N VAL A 340 21.29 -14.86 2.97
CA VAL A 340 20.26 -15.79 2.50
C VAL A 340 19.38 -16.22 3.67
N ARG A 341 18.16 -15.68 3.76
CA ARG A 341 17.17 -16.12 4.75
C ARG A 341 16.65 -17.51 4.34
N PRO A 342 16.62 -18.49 5.26
CA PRO A 342 15.95 -19.76 5.01
C PRO A 342 14.48 -19.53 4.66
N LYS A 343 13.91 -20.36 3.77
CA LYS A 343 12.47 -20.37 3.55
C LYS A 343 11.78 -20.75 4.86
N GLN A 344 11.07 -19.79 5.45
CA GLN A 344 10.29 -19.98 6.68
C GLN A 344 8.85 -20.35 6.34
N THR A 345 8.21 -21.19 7.15
CA THR A 345 6.77 -21.43 7.06
C THR A 345 5.98 -20.25 7.65
N ALA A 346 4.67 -20.20 7.42
CA ALA A 346 3.81 -19.18 8.02
C ALA A 346 3.82 -19.24 9.55
N GLU A 347 3.88 -20.45 10.13
CA GLU A 347 3.97 -20.63 11.59
C GLU A 347 5.32 -20.17 12.15
N ASP A 348 6.42 -20.44 11.45
CA ASP A 348 7.75 -19.93 11.86
C ASP A 348 7.77 -18.40 11.91
N ARG A 349 7.22 -17.76 10.86
CA ARG A 349 7.12 -16.29 10.78
C ARG A 349 6.25 -15.73 11.90
N LYS A 350 5.12 -16.38 12.18
CA LYS A 350 4.20 -15.98 13.25
C LYS A 350 4.87 -16.04 14.62
N GLU A 351 5.61 -17.11 14.91
CA GLU A 351 6.32 -17.25 16.18
C GLU A 351 7.48 -16.24 16.30
N GLU A 352 8.20 -15.99 15.21
CA GLU A 352 9.25 -14.97 15.17
C GLU A 352 8.70 -13.56 15.49
N ARG A 353 7.55 -13.21 14.94
CA ARG A 353 6.87 -11.92 15.20
C ARG A 353 6.46 -11.77 16.67
N LYS A 354 5.90 -12.83 17.29
CA LYS A 354 5.55 -12.82 18.73
C LYS A 354 6.77 -12.57 19.61
N GLN A 355 7.89 -13.26 19.34
CA GLN A 355 9.11 -13.11 20.12
C GLN A 355 9.65 -11.68 20.02
N GLN A 356 9.57 -11.08 18.84
CA GLN A 356 10.02 -9.72 18.60
C GLN A 356 9.18 -8.67 19.34
N GLU A 357 7.85 -8.81 19.31
CA GLU A 357 6.93 -7.94 20.04
C GLU A 357 7.26 -7.94 21.53
N ARG A 358 7.42 -9.12 22.13
CA ARG A 358 7.82 -9.28 23.54
C ARG A 358 9.16 -8.62 23.87
N ARG A 359 10.18 -8.79 23.02
CA ARG A 359 11.50 -8.16 23.24
C ARG A 359 11.39 -6.63 23.24
N ARG A 360 10.59 -6.05 22.33
CA ARG A 360 10.41 -4.60 22.29
C ARG A 360 9.61 -4.06 23.47
N GLU A 361 8.61 -4.80 23.93
CA GLU A 361 7.86 -4.44 25.14
C GLU A 361 8.77 -4.45 26.38
N GLN A 362 9.68 -5.41 26.49
CA GLN A 362 10.67 -5.45 27.57
C GLN A 362 11.60 -4.24 27.55
N VAL A 363 12.15 -3.88 26.38
CA VAL A 363 13.01 -2.70 26.21
C VAL A 363 12.28 -1.40 26.53
N ARG A 364 10.95 -1.34 26.35
CA ARG A 364 10.13 -0.16 26.69
C ARG A 364 9.84 0.01 28.18
N GLN A 365 10.03 -1.04 28.99
CA GLN A 365 9.76 -1.03 30.44
C GLN A 365 11.01 -0.75 31.29
N THR A 366 12.19 -0.96 30.73
CA THR A 366 13.49 -0.46 31.21
C THR A 366 13.76 0.95 30.72
#